data_AF-A0A497D258-F1
#
_entry.id   AF-A0A497D258-F1
#
_cell.length_a   1.000
_cell.length_b   1.000
_cell.length_c   1.000
_cell.angle_alpha   90.00
_cell.angle_beta   90.00
_cell.angle_gamma   90.00
#
_symmetry.space_group_name_H-M   'P 1'
#
loop_
_entity.id
_entity.type
_entity.pdbx_description
1 polymer ?
#
loop_
_entity_poly.entity_id
_entity_poly.type
_entity_poly.pdbx_seq_one_letter_code
_entity_poly.pdbx_strand_id
1 'polypeptide(L)'
;MSTNEWLIIIMLLLSGFFSGMEIAFVSSSRLKQELDLKRKILPAKILSIFYANPSRFIGALLLGNNIALVIYGIAMAKLLEPAIVDFLAPYYHSKFLILLIQTVLST
;
A
#
# COMPACT_ATOMS: atom_id res chain seq x y z
N MET A 1 -8.21 9.47 -19.26
CA MET A 1 -7.85 8.87 -17.97
C MET A 1 -8.81 9.38 -16.93
N SER A 2 -9.57 8.49 -16.31
CA SER A 2 -10.50 8.82 -15.22
C SER A 2 -9.73 9.26 -13.97
N THR A 3 -10.36 10.01 -13.07
CA THR A 3 -9.77 10.44 -11.79
C THR A 3 -9.20 9.26 -10.97
N ASN A 4 -9.77 8.06 -11.13
CA ASN A 4 -9.37 6.86 -10.41
C ASN A 4 -7.98 6.36 -10.82
N GLU A 5 -7.61 6.47 -12.10
CA GLU A 5 -6.31 6.01 -12.62
C GLU A 5 -5.15 6.81 -12.02
N TRP A 6 -5.29 8.13 -11.96
CA TRP A 6 -4.29 8.99 -11.32
C TRP A 6 -4.16 8.71 -9.83
N LEU A 7 -5.29 8.48 -9.16
CA LEU A 7 -5.31 8.15 -7.74
C LEU A 7 -4.57 6.83 -7.47
N ILE A 8 -4.75 5.81 -8.31
CA ILE A 8 -4.01 4.53 -8.23
C ILE A 8 -2.50 4.76 -8.32
N ILE A 9 -2.03 5.51 -9.31
CA ILE A 9 -0.60 5.76 -9.53
C ILE A 9 0.00 6.50 -8.32
N ILE A 10 -0.68 7.54 -7.85
CA ILE A 10 -0.21 8.33 -6.71
C ILE A 10 -0.16 7.47 -5.45
N MET A 11 -1.18 6.65 -5.18
CA MET A 11 -1.20 5.79 -3.99
C MET A 11 -0.14 4.69 -4.04
N LEU A 12 0.17 4.14 -5.21
CA LEU A 12 1.27 3.18 -5.37
C LEU A 12 2.63 3.83 -5.12
N LEU A 13 2.87 5.03 -5.66
CA LEU A 13 4.10 5.78 -5.39
C LEU A 13 4.23 6.11 -3.90
N LEU A 14 3.13 6.50 -3.26
CA LEU A 14 3.09 6.81 -1.84
C LEU A 14 3.36 5.56 -0.97
N SER A 15 2.74 4.42 -1.30
CA SER A 15 2.99 3.13 -0.64
C SER A 15 4.46 2.71 -0.77
N GLY A 16 5.01 2.76 -1.99
CA GLY A 16 6.42 2.48 -2.24
C GLY A 16 7.36 3.44 -1.50
N PHE A 17 7.00 4.71 -1.39
CA PHE A 17 7.75 5.70 -0.61
C PHE A 17 7.76 5.37 0.89
N PHE A 18 6.61 5.07 1.50
CA PHE A 18 6.54 4.72 2.91
C PHE A 18 7.33 3.45 3.24
N SER A 19 7.17 2.41 2.42
CA SER A 19 7.94 1.17 2.57
C SER A 19 9.44 1.38 2.34
N GLY A 20 9.82 2.21 1.35
CA GLY A 20 11.22 2.58 1.11
C GLY A 20 11.84 3.33 2.28
N MET A 21 11.11 4.27 2.90
CA MET A 21 11.57 4.96 4.10
C MET A 21 11.70 4.03 5.30
N GLU A 22 10.80 3.05 5.45
CA GLU A 22 10.87 2.05 6.53
C GLU A 22 12.15 1.22 6.41
N ILE A 23 12.40 0.66 5.22
CA ILE A 23 13.59 -0.13 4.95
C ILE A 23 14.86 0.71 5.12
N ALA A 24 14.88 1.94 4.60
CA ALA A 24 16.01 2.85 4.77
C ALA A 24 16.28 3.18 6.25
N PHE A 25 15.24 3.39 7.05
CA PHE A 25 15.37 3.66 8.47
C PHE A 25 15.91 2.45 9.22
N VAL A 26 15.33 1.27 9.01
CA VAL A 26 15.74 0.02 9.69
C VAL A 26 17.15 -0.43 9.28
N SER A 27 17.53 -0.22 8.02
CA SER A 27 18.87 -0.57 7.52
C SER A 27 19.96 0.44 7.89
N SER A 28 19.59 1.64 8.37
CA SER A 28 20.57 2.67 8.67
C SER A 28 21.37 2.34 9.94
N SER A 29 22.68 2.60 9.89
CA SER A 29 23.58 2.33 11.01
C SER A 29 23.57 3.46 12.03
N ARG A 30 23.20 3.16 13.28
CA ARG A 30 23.26 4.10 14.41
C ARG A 30 24.67 4.66 14.65
N LEU A 31 25.71 3.83 14.49
CA LEU A 31 27.11 4.27 14.66
C LEU A 31 27.51 5.36 13.65
N LYS A 32 27.25 5.11 12.36
CA LYS A 32 27.47 6.10 11.29
C LYS A 32 26.71 7.39 11.55
N GLN A 33 25.47 7.29 12.02
CA GLN A 33 24.67 8.46 12.36
C GLN A 33 25.31 9.28 13.48
N GLU A 34 25.78 8.64 14.57
CA GLU A 34 26.41 9.34 15.69
C GLU A 34 27.71 10.06 15.26
N LEU A 35 28.49 9.46 14.36
CA LEU A 35 29.65 10.11 13.73
C LEU A 35 29.23 11.34 12.90
N ASP A 36 28.17 11.22 12.10
CA ASP A 36 27.65 12.31 11.27
C ASP A 36 27.04 13.45 12.11
N LEU A 37 26.47 13.15 13.27
CA LEU A 37 26.03 14.15 14.27
C LEU A 37 27.21 14.94 14.84
N LYS A 38 28.32 14.28 15.17
CA LYS A 38 29.56 14.96 15.61
C LYS A 38 30.12 15.88 14.52
N ARG A 39 29.96 15.50 13.25
CA ARG A 39 30.29 16.30 12.07
C ARG A 39 29.26 17.39 11.74
N LYS A 40 28.21 17.56 12.56
CA LYS A 40 27.14 18.57 12.41
C LYS A 40 26.39 18.47 11.07
N ILE A 41 26.25 17.27 10.52
CA ILE A 41 25.51 17.04 9.27
C ILE A 41 24.00 17.17 9.53
N LEU A 42 23.34 18.05 8.76
CA LEU A 42 21.91 18.35 8.94
C LEU A 42 20.99 17.11 8.87
N PRO A 43 21.11 16.22 7.86
CA PRO A 43 20.35 14.97 7.81
C PRO A 43 20.46 14.12 9.08
N ALA A 44 21.65 14.03 9.69
CA ALA A 44 21.88 13.23 10.89
C ALA A 44 21.13 13.80 12.11
N LYS A 45 20.98 15.13 12.19
CA LYS A 45 20.22 15.83 13.24
C LYS A 45 18.71 15.64 13.09
N ILE A 46 18.19 15.57 11.87
CA ILE A 46 16.77 15.27 11.65
C ILE A 46 16.50 13.80 12.00
N LEU A 47 17.38 12.90 11.53
CA LEU A 47 17.26 11.47 11.77
C LEU A 47 17.33 11.11 13.26
N SER A 48 18.06 11.88 14.09
CA SER A 48 18.16 11.63 15.52
C SER A 48 16.85 11.82 16.27
N ILE A 49 15.97 12.69 15.78
CA ILE A 49 14.63 12.90 16.36
C ILE A 49 13.80 11.62 16.18
N PHE A 50 13.86 10.99 15.00
CA PHE A 50 13.14 9.75 14.71
C PHE A 50 13.72 8.55 15.47
N TYR A 51 15.03 8.52 15.67
CA TYR A 51 15.69 7.49 16.49
C TYR A 51 15.40 7.57 17.99
N ALA A 52 14.93 8.70 18.50
CA ALA A 52 14.52 8.80 19.90
C ALA A 52 13.32 7.89 20.21
N ASN A 53 12.42 7.68 19.24
CA ASN A 53 11.24 6.82 19.37
C ASN A 53 11.00 6.01 18.08
N PRO A 54 11.86 5.03 17.77
CA PRO A 54 11.86 4.34 16.48
C PRO A 54 10.54 3.60 16.25
N SER A 55 9.96 2.98 17.28
CA SER A 55 8.68 2.26 17.17
C SER A 55 7.52 3.17 16.74
N ARG A 56 7.50 4.43 17.21
CA ARG A 56 6.45 5.39 16.82
C ARG A 56 6.63 5.84 15.37
N PHE A 57 7.87 6.04 14.93
CA PHE A 57 8.18 6.39 13.56
C PHE A 57 7.84 5.25 12.59
N ILE A 58 8.32 4.03 12.86
CA ILE A 58 8.00 2.82 12.08
C ILE A 58 6.48 2.60 12.05
N GLY A 59 5.79 2.72 13.20
CA GLY A 59 4.34 2.61 13.26
C GLY A 59 3.61 3.63 12.36
N ALA A 60 4.11 4.86 12.28
CA ALA A 60 3.54 5.87 11.37
C ALA A 60 3.80 5.53 9.89
N LEU A 61 4.97 4.98 9.54
CA LEU A 61 5.28 4.53 8.18
C LEU A 61 4.38 3.36 7.75
N LEU A 62 4.22 2.37 8.63
CA LEU A 62 3.34 1.23 8.40
C LEU A 62 1.88 1.67 8.27
N LEU A 63 1.41 2.58 9.12
CA LEU A 63 0.07 3.14 9.02
C LEU A 63 -0.13 3.90 7.71
N GLY A 64 0.84 4.74 7.31
CA GLY A 64 0.80 5.47 6.04
C GLY A 64 0.74 4.54 4.83
N ASN A 65 1.55 3.47 4.84
CA ASN A 65 1.52 2.45 3.80
C ASN A 65 0.15 1.74 3.74
N ASN A 66 -0.39 1.36 4.89
CA ASN A 66 -1.69 0.70 4.96
C ASN A 66 -2.83 1.61 4.45
N ILE A 67 -2.82 2.89 4.79
CA ILE A 67 -3.80 3.87 4.28
C ILE A 67 -3.70 3.97 2.75
N ALA A 68 -2.49 4.09 2.21
CA ALA A 68 -2.28 4.14 0.76
C ALA A 68 -2.82 2.90 0.06
N LEU A 69 -2.55 1.71 0.61
CA LEU A 69 -3.02 0.43 0.06
C LEU A 69 -4.54 0.27 0.12
N VAL A 70 -5.19 0.73 1.19
CA VAL A 70 -6.66 0.71 1.29
C VAL A 70 -7.29 1.60 0.23
N ILE A 71 -6.79 2.82 0.07
CA ILE A 71 -7.30 3.77 -0.95
C ILE A 71 -7.05 3.23 -2.36
N TYR A 72 -5.85 2.69 -2.62
CA TYR A 72 -5.51 1.99 -3.85
C TYR A 72 -6.49 0.84 -4.13
N GLY A 73 -6.76 -0.02 -3.15
CA GLY A 73 -7.66 -1.16 -3.29
C GLY A 73 -9.07 -0.76 -3.68
N ILE A 74 -9.61 0.30 -3.05
CA ILE A 74 -10.93 0.84 -3.38
C ILE A 74 -10.96 1.38 -4.82
N ALA A 75 -9.93 2.12 -5.24
CA ALA A 75 -9.86 2.68 -6.58
C ALA A 75 -9.67 1.60 -7.65
N MET A 76 -8.85 0.58 -7.38
CA MET A 76 -8.66 -0.57 -8.25
C MET A 76 -9.92 -1.41 -8.37
N ALA A 77 -10.65 -1.65 -7.28
CA ALA A 77 -11.91 -2.38 -7.33
C ALA A 77 -12.89 -1.74 -8.32
N LYS A 78 -13.06 -0.41 -8.26
CA LYS A 78 -13.90 0.34 -9.20
C LYS A 78 -13.40 0.29 -10.65
N LEU A 79 -12.08 0.24 -10.85
CA LEU A 79 -11.48 0.15 -12.18
C LEU A 79 -11.67 -1.25 -12.80
N LEU A 80 -11.56 -2.30 -11.98
CA LEU A 80 -11.69 -3.69 -12.42
C LEU A 80 -13.15 -4.16 -12.51
N GLU A 81 -14.07 -3.53 -11.79
CA GLU A 81 -15.49 -3.89 -11.75
C GLU A 81 -16.10 -4.15 -13.15
N PRO A 82 -16.00 -3.25 -14.16
CA PRO A 82 -16.56 -3.53 -15.48
C PRO A 82 -15.91 -4.73 -16.15
N ALA A 83 -14.58 -4.87 -16.05
CA ALA A 83 -13.87 -6.01 -16.64
C ALA A 83 -14.24 -7.34 -15.98
N ILE A 84 -14.45 -7.34 -14.66
CA ILE A 84 -14.90 -8.51 -13.90
C ILE A 84 -16.34 -8.87 -14.32
N VAL A 85 -17.23 -7.88 -14.39
CA VAL A 85 -18.63 -8.09 -14.79
C VAL A 85 -18.72 -8.61 -16.23
N ASP A 86 -17.99 -8.01 -17.17
CA ASP A 86 -17.97 -8.45 -18.57
C ASP A 86 -17.37 -9.84 -18.72
N PHE A 87 -16.35 -10.19 -17.92
CA PHE A 87 -15.79 -11.54 -17.90
C PHE A 87 -16.76 -12.57 -17.30
N LEU A 88 -17.55 -12.20 -16.29
CA LEU A 88 -18.54 -13.08 -15.66
C LEU A 88 -19.87 -13.15 -16.43
N ALA A 89 -20.27 -12.11 -17.16
CA ALA A 89 -21.56 -12.00 -17.85
C ALA A 89 -21.89 -13.16 -18.81
N PRO A 90 -20.94 -13.77 -19.54
CA PRO A 90 -21.19 -14.96 -20.35
C PRO A 90 -21.58 -16.18 -19.51
N TYR A 91 -21.02 -16.33 -18.31
CA TYR A 91 -21.33 -17.43 -17.40
C TYR A 91 -22.69 -17.25 -16.72
N TYR A 92 -23.13 -16.00 -16.51
CA TYR A 92 -24.47 -15.68 -16.03
C TYR A 92 -25.60 -16.05 -17.02
N HIS A 93 -25.32 -16.14 -18.31
CA HIS A 93 -26.36 -16.51 -19.29
C HIS A 93 -26.62 -18.03 -19.35
N SER A 94 -25.69 -18.85 -18.85
CA SER A 94 -25.89 -20.30 -18.77
C SER A 94 -26.76 -20.64 -17.56
N LYS A 95 -28.07 -20.76 -17.78
CA LYS A 95 -29.05 -21.23 -16.77
C LYS A 95 -28.61 -22.52 -16.06
N PHE A 96 -27.90 -23.41 -16.77
CA PHE A 96 -27.37 -24.64 -16.21
C PHE A 96 -26.26 -24.39 -15.17
N LEU A 97 -25.31 -23.50 -15.48
CA LEU A 97 -24.19 -23.21 -14.58
C LEU A 97 -24.67 -22.53 -13.28
N ILE A 98 -25.65 -21.63 -13.40
CA ILE A 98 -26.32 -21.01 -12.25
C ILE A 98 -27.00 -22.05 -11.39
N LEU A 99 -27.78 -22.96 -11.99
CA LEU A 99 -28.49 -24.01 -11.25
C LEU A 99 -27.52 -24.93 -10.49
N LEU A 100 -26.39 -25.29 -11.11
CA LEU A 100 -25.38 -26.15 -10.52
C LEU A 100 -24.69 -25.48 -9.33
N ILE A 101 -24.26 -24.22 -9.47
CA ILE A 101 -23.69 -23.42 -8.38
C ILE A 101 -24.70 -23.26 -7.23
N GLN A 102 -25.96 -22.93 -7.56
CA GLN A 102 -27.02 -22.76 -6.57
C GLN A 102 -27.31 -24.06 -5.81
N THR A 103 -27.31 -25.20 -6.49
CA THR A 103 -27.52 -26.51 -5.86
C THR A 103 -26.36 -26.88 -4.92
N VAL A 104 -25.12 -26.65 -5.32
CA VAL A 104 -23.94 -26.94 -4.49
C VAL A 104 -23.84 -26.01 -3.27
N LEU A 105 -24.20 -24.74 -3.40
CA LEU A 105 -24.18 -23.78 -2.28
C LEU A 105 -25.39 -23.93 -1.34
N SER A 106 -26.51 -24.45 -1.83
CA SER A 106 -27.75 -24.62 -1.05
C SER A 106 -27.83 -25.95 -0.31
N THR A 107 -26.93 -26.89 -0.58
CA THR A 107 -26.86 -28.20 0.09
C THR A 107 -25.70 -28.22 1.06
#